data_AF-A0A921R8I0-F1
#
_entry.id   AF-A0A921R8I0-F1
#
_cell.length_a   1.000
_cell.length_b   1.000
_cell.length_c   1.000
_cell.angle_alpha   90.00
_cell.angle_beta   90.00
_cell.angle_gamma   90.00
#
_symmetry.space_group_name_H-M   'P 1'
#
loop_
_entity.id
_entity.type
_entity.pdbx_description
1 polymer ?
#
loop_
_entity_poly.entity_id
_entity_poly.type
_entity_poly.pdbx_seq_one_letter_code
_entity_poly.pdbx_strand_id
1 'polypeptide(L)'
;MLILELGHCGLIICIRLILICLFHDSMSTFSMEDLQEPLLAEIIKRVTRTTDLNSISLVSKRLYTVDAEERGTICVGCGLHPATESFSLLCSRFPNLWKVEINYSGWTSIEAQGKQLGNQGLSVLSSHCSSLTDLSLSFCSDINDIGLGYLAHCKKLMALRLSFTPAITSDGLLSVAVGCKSLSTFHLVDCIKVDSVEWLEYLGRAGSVVELVVKDCKGISQFDLLKFGPGWMKLEKFEFEINGNYWLSGPPPDPASDARYPYKYDICCENLKDLRLAHIITMRSDDEGLPAPTAQEIGLRFLLRKCKALEKLCLDYVVGLDEDEMIALFQNCSNLRSLSLRLMPLHQRDWHFRTPLTDESLKALGLSCPMLEVVELTFTFCSSGYPTEIGFTQKGIVALIQTCPIRAFMLNGANMFFDSGLEGISSAPFLEQLELLDCKRITDAGMSFIAHAPRLSSLTLRKCQDVTDNGIAKLAHSAKLESLTVVGCHQISREGVQGAARLVRYSADSESHDSLKGMKLTGKPTAPPVLETFAA
;
A
#
# COMPACT_ATOMS: atom_id res chain seq x y z
N MET A 1 -5.79 40.04 2.88
CA MET A 1 -4.92 41.18 3.24
C MET A 1 -4.22 40.76 4.53
N LEU A 2 -3.13 39.98 4.54
CA LEU A 2 -1.76 40.38 4.22
C LEU A 2 -0.82 39.12 4.24
N ILE A 3 -0.90 38.19 3.26
CA ILE A 3 0.15 37.14 3.03
C ILE A 3 0.15 36.74 1.53
N LEU A 4 0.24 37.69 0.60
CA LEU A 4 0.20 37.37 -0.85
C LEU A 4 1.17 38.17 -1.73
N GLU A 5 2.03 39.03 -1.18
CA GLU A 5 2.88 39.91 -2.02
C GLU A 5 4.26 39.33 -2.42
N LEU A 6 4.67 38.16 -1.94
CA LEU A 6 5.94 37.55 -2.35
C LEU A 6 5.81 36.40 -3.38
N GLY A 7 4.59 35.96 -3.71
CA GLY A 7 4.34 34.88 -4.68
C GLY A 7 4.08 35.33 -6.13
N HIS A 8 3.72 36.59 -6.34
CA HIS A 8 3.28 37.08 -7.66
C HIS A 8 4.40 37.15 -8.71
N CYS A 9 5.66 37.41 -8.32
CA CYS A 9 6.78 37.48 -9.27
C CYS A 9 7.29 36.10 -9.70
N GLY A 10 7.32 35.11 -8.80
CA GLY A 10 7.85 33.77 -9.10
C GLY A 10 6.96 32.96 -10.05
N LEU A 11 5.63 33.08 -9.91
CA LEU A 11 4.68 32.33 -10.72
C LEU A 11 4.62 32.81 -12.19
N ILE A 12 4.71 34.13 -12.40
CA ILE A 12 4.78 34.73 -13.75
C ILE A 12 6.09 34.30 -14.44
N ILE A 13 7.19 34.23 -13.69
CA ILE A 13 8.49 33.75 -14.19
C ILE A 13 8.42 32.25 -14.52
N CYS A 14 7.78 31.42 -13.69
CA CYS A 14 7.61 30.00 -13.98
C CYS A 14 6.71 29.74 -15.19
N ILE A 15 5.60 30.47 -15.34
CA ILE A 15 4.72 30.34 -16.53
C ILE A 15 5.46 30.82 -17.80
N ARG A 16 6.24 31.90 -17.70
CA ARG A 16 7.16 32.34 -18.79
C ARG A 16 8.20 31.28 -19.12
N LEU A 17 8.83 30.66 -18.13
CA LEU A 17 9.82 29.60 -18.31
C LEU A 17 9.21 28.34 -18.92
N ILE A 18 8.00 27.94 -18.51
CA ILE A 18 7.26 26.82 -19.09
C ILE A 18 6.93 27.10 -20.57
N LEU A 19 6.54 28.34 -20.91
CA LEU A 19 6.28 28.74 -22.29
C LEU A 19 7.55 28.83 -23.15
N ILE A 20 8.66 29.33 -22.58
CA ILE A 20 9.98 29.35 -23.24
C ILE A 20 10.49 27.92 -23.51
N CYS A 21 10.25 26.99 -22.58
CA CYS A 21 10.64 25.59 -22.75
C CYS A 21 9.75 24.80 -23.73
N LEU A 22 8.48 25.20 -23.91
CA LEU A 22 7.54 24.52 -24.81
C LEU A 22 7.62 25.00 -26.26
N PHE A 23 8.13 26.22 -26.51
CA PHE A 23 8.27 26.80 -27.84
C PHE A 23 9.74 27.18 -28.10
N HIS A 24 10.51 26.22 -28.62
CA HIS A 24 11.90 26.46 -29.03
C HIS A 24 11.91 27.40 -30.26
N ASP A 25 12.64 28.51 -30.14
CA ASP A 25 13.04 29.44 -31.21
C ASP A 25 11.93 30.09 -32.06
N SER A 26 11.12 30.95 -31.44
CA SER A 26 10.77 32.28 -31.97
C SER A 26 9.74 32.92 -31.04
N MET A 27 9.64 34.25 -31.07
CA MET A 27 8.65 35.09 -30.36
C MET A 27 9.18 35.77 -29.08
N SER A 28 9.96 36.83 -29.28
CA SER A 28 10.19 37.88 -28.27
C SER A 28 8.98 38.78 -28.02
N THR A 29 7.80 38.46 -28.58
CA THR A 29 6.58 39.27 -28.50
C THR A 29 5.29 38.51 -28.16
N PHE A 30 5.33 37.20 -27.84
CA PHE A 30 4.11 36.45 -27.51
C PHE A 30 3.68 36.71 -26.07
N SER A 31 2.53 37.37 -25.89
CA SER A 31 1.86 37.49 -24.59
C SER A 31 0.98 36.26 -24.37
N MET A 32 0.75 35.86 -23.11
CA MET A 32 -0.25 34.84 -22.78
C MET A 32 -1.66 35.24 -23.28
N GLU A 33 -1.88 36.54 -23.49
CA GLU A 33 -3.10 37.10 -24.07
C GLU A 33 -3.30 36.69 -25.54
N ASP A 34 -2.23 36.35 -26.27
CA ASP A 34 -2.26 36.00 -27.70
C ASP A 34 -2.54 34.50 -27.96
N LEU A 35 -2.47 33.64 -26.93
CA LEU A 35 -2.80 32.22 -27.08
C LEU A 35 -4.29 32.03 -27.37
N GLN A 36 -4.64 31.08 -28.23
CA GLN A 36 -6.03 30.64 -28.42
C GLN A 36 -6.51 29.76 -27.25
N GLU A 37 -7.82 29.77 -26.95
CA GLU A 37 -8.39 29.00 -25.83
C GLU A 37 -8.09 27.49 -25.85
N PRO A 38 -8.12 26.79 -27.00
CA PRO A 38 -7.80 25.36 -27.04
C PRO A 38 -6.36 25.05 -26.60
N LEU A 39 -5.41 25.93 -26.92
CA LEU A 39 -4.02 25.79 -26.51
C LEU A 39 -3.86 26.07 -25.00
N LEU A 40 -4.61 27.03 -24.47
CA LEU A 40 -4.61 27.33 -23.05
C LEU A 40 -5.19 26.17 -22.23
N ALA A 41 -6.28 25.57 -22.71
CA ALA A 41 -6.87 24.38 -22.13
C ALA A 41 -5.86 23.21 -22.08
N GLU A 42 -5.15 22.96 -23.18
CA GLU A 42 -4.12 21.91 -23.24
C GLU A 42 -2.95 22.16 -22.26
N ILE A 43 -2.56 23.43 -22.05
CA ILE A 43 -1.56 23.77 -21.04
C ILE A 43 -2.09 23.49 -19.63
N ILE A 44 -3.31 23.92 -19.32
CA ILE A 44 -3.91 23.71 -17.98
C ILE A 44 -4.10 22.23 -17.69
N LYS A 45 -4.51 21.42 -18.68
CA LYS A 45 -4.62 19.95 -18.54
C LYS A 45 -3.32 19.27 -18.11
N ARG A 46 -2.17 19.85 -18.45
CA ARG A 46 -0.85 19.31 -18.08
C ARG A 46 -0.42 19.69 -16.66
N VAL A 47 -1.10 20.66 -16.04
CA VAL A 47 -0.83 21.05 -14.65
C VAL A 47 -1.62 20.14 -13.71
N THR A 48 -0.93 19.16 -13.12
CA THR A 48 -1.56 18.12 -12.28
C THR A 48 -1.67 18.50 -10.80
N ARG A 49 -0.94 19.53 -10.36
CA ARG A 49 -0.91 19.95 -8.95
C ARG A 49 -2.00 20.97 -8.65
N THR A 50 -2.88 20.65 -7.71
CA THR A 50 -3.99 21.52 -7.28
C THR A 50 -3.51 22.89 -6.78
N THR A 51 -2.34 22.96 -6.12
CA THR A 51 -1.74 24.22 -5.66
C THR A 51 -1.39 25.15 -6.81
N ASP A 52 -0.92 24.59 -7.91
CA ASP A 52 -0.44 25.34 -9.07
C ASP A 52 -1.66 25.82 -9.87
N LEU A 53 -2.66 24.95 -10.05
CA LEU A 53 -3.95 25.32 -10.63
C LEU A 53 -4.65 26.45 -9.84
N ASN A 54 -4.64 26.37 -8.50
CA ASN A 54 -5.16 27.45 -7.65
C ASN A 54 -4.44 28.77 -7.94
N SER A 55 -3.11 28.73 -8.05
CA SER A 55 -2.29 29.91 -8.35
C SER A 55 -2.58 30.47 -9.75
N ILE A 56 -2.72 29.61 -10.76
CA ILE A 56 -3.07 29.97 -12.14
C ILE A 56 -4.43 30.67 -12.19
N SER A 57 -5.42 30.17 -11.46
CA SER A 57 -6.77 30.73 -11.44
C SER A 57 -6.85 32.15 -10.87
N LEU A 58 -5.80 32.61 -10.15
CA LEU A 58 -5.72 33.96 -9.60
C LEU A 58 -5.04 34.97 -10.55
N VAL A 59 -4.42 34.49 -11.64
CA VAL A 59 -3.64 35.35 -12.54
C VAL A 59 -4.53 36.21 -13.44
N SER A 60 -5.61 35.64 -13.99
CA SER A 60 -6.54 36.37 -14.86
C SER A 60 -7.93 35.74 -14.87
N LYS A 61 -8.96 36.53 -15.23
CA LYS A 61 -10.33 36.02 -15.43
C LYS A 61 -10.40 34.93 -16.50
N ARG A 62 -9.55 35.04 -17.54
CA ARG A 62 -9.48 34.07 -18.62
C ARG A 62 -8.97 32.71 -18.12
N LEU A 63 -7.86 32.71 -17.39
CA LEU A 63 -7.32 31.52 -16.76
C LEU A 63 -8.25 30.93 -15.70
N TYR A 64 -8.96 31.79 -14.96
CA TYR A 64 -9.99 31.36 -14.01
C TYR A 64 -11.10 30.54 -14.69
N THR A 65 -11.59 30.99 -15.85
CA THR A 65 -12.63 30.28 -16.62
C THR A 65 -12.12 28.99 -17.23
N VAL A 66 -10.93 28.99 -17.86
CA VAL A 66 -10.38 27.76 -18.46
C VAL A 66 -10.02 26.73 -17.38
N ASP A 67 -9.49 27.14 -16.23
CA ASP A 67 -9.31 26.25 -15.08
C ASP A 67 -10.65 25.67 -14.60
N ALA A 68 -11.70 26.48 -14.52
CA ALA A 68 -13.03 26.01 -14.14
C ALA A 68 -13.56 24.90 -15.08
N GLU A 69 -13.36 25.05 -16.39
CA GLU A 69 -13.82 24.09 -17.40
C GLU A 69 -12.98 22.81 -17.44
N GLU A 70 -11.65 22.94 -17.27
CA GLU A 70 -10.72 21.82 -17.44
C GLU A 70 -10.44 21.05 -16.16
N ARG A 71 -10.68 21.63 -14.98
CA ARG A 71 -10.43 20.96 -13.70
C ARG A 71 -11.45 19.85 -13.47
N GLY A 72 -10.99 18.63 -13.68
CA GLY A 72 -11.78 17.42 -13.43
C GLY A 72 -11.62 16.82 -12.02
N THR A 73 -10.65 17.29 -11.23
CA THR A 73 -10.33 16.72 -9.92
C THR A 73 -10.29 17.78 -8.82
N ILE A 74 -10.87 17.48 -7.66
CA ILE A 74 -10.75 18.30 -6.46
C ILE A 74 -10.46 17.46 -5.22
N CYS A 75 -9.65 18.01 -4.32
CA CYS A 75 -9.45 17.49 -2.98
C CYS A 75 -9.99 18.53 -1.99
N VAL A 76 -10.98 18.14 -1.21
CA VAL A 76 -11.60 18.93 -0.16
C VAL A 76 -11.04 18.45 1.17
N GLY A 77 -10.38 19.37 1.86
CA GLY A 77 -9.82 19.16 3.19
C GLY A 77 -10.40 20.13 4.20
N CYS A 78 -9.57 20.49 5.19
CA CYS A 78 -9.91 21.43 6.23
C CYS A 78 -10.28 22.83 5.69
N GLY A 79 -11.25 23.49 6.34
CA GLY A 79 -11.52 24.93 6.16
C GLY A 79 -12.82 25.34 5.45
N LEU A 80 -13.62 24.39 4.95
CA LEU A 80 -14.95 24.73 4.40
C LEU A 80 -15.99 24.84 5.52
N HIS A 81 -16.45 26.05 5.83
CA HIS A 81 -17.55 26.29 6.77
C HIS A 81 -18.38 27.53 6.38
N PRO A 82 -19.72 27.45 6.21
CA PRO A 82 -20.53 26.23 6.18
C PRO A 82 -20.15 25.37 4.96
N ALA A 83 -19.89 24.09 5.19
CA ALA A 83 -19.27 23.27 4.14
C ALA A 83 -20.23 23.02 2.98
N THR A 84 -21.52 22.81 3.23
CA THR A 84 -22.52 22.55 2.18
C THR A 84 -22.66 23.69 1.18
N GLU A 85 -22.74 24.94 1.65
CA GLU A 85 -22.84 26.12 0.76
C GLU A 85 -21.55 26.32 -0.03
N SER A 86 -20.41 26.25 0.66
CA SER A 86 -19.09 26.39 0.04
C SER A 86 -18.86 25.28 -1.00
N PHE A 87 -19.36 24.08 -0.74
CA PHE A 87 -19.24 22.93 -1.62
C PHE A 87 -20.17 23.03 -2.83
N SER A 88 -21.37 23.59 -2.67
CA SER A 88 -22.24 23.95 -3.79
C SER A 88 -21.58 24.96 -4.74
N LEU A 89 -20.92 25.98 -4.19
CA LEU A 89 -20.15 26.94 -4.97
C LEU A 89 -18.93 26.30 -5.67
N LEU A 90 -18.31 25.29 -5.05
CA LEU A 90 -17.24 24.53 -5.70
C LEU A 90 -17.76 23.70 -6.87
N CYS A 91 -18.88 22.98 -6.69
CA CYS A 91 -19.48 22.21 -7.77
C CYS A 91 -19.98 23.09 -8.92
N SER A 92 -20.48 24.29 -8.64
CA SER A 92 -20.88 25.23 -9.69
C SER A 92 -19.69 25.86 -10.40
N ARG A 93 -18.58 26.09 -9.70
CA ARG A 93 -17.33 26.55 -10.31
C ARG A 93 -16.72 25.49 -11.21
N PHE A 94 -16.80 24.21 -10.86
CA PHE A 94 -16.16 23.11 -11.59
C PHE A 94 -17.22 22.14 -12.14
N PRO A 95 -17.82 22.42 -13.31
CA PRO A 95 -18.91 21.61 -13.85
C PRO A 95 -18.48 20.21 -14.33
N ASN A 96 -17.20 20.02 -14.65
CA ASN A 96 -16.66 18.80 -15.26
C ASN A 96 -15.95 17.87 -14.26
N LEU A 97 -16.25 17.99 -12.96
CA LEU A 97 -15.66 17.12 -11.95
C LEU A 97 -16.01 15.66 -12.19
N TRP A 98 -14.98 14.85 -12.41
CA TRP A 98 -15.07 13.39 -12.48
C TRP A 98 -14.47 12.72 -11.25
N LYS A 99 -13.53 13.38 -10.54
CA LYS A 99 -12.93 12.89 -9.29
C LYS A 99 -13.08 13.89 -8.15
N VAL A 100 -13.63 13.42 -7.03
CA VAL A 100 -13.76 14.20 -5.80
C VAL A 100 -13.19 13.40 -4.63
N GLU A 101 -12.25 14.00 -3.91
CA GLU A 101 -11.70 13.44 -2.68
C GLU A 101 -12.04 14.34 -1.50
N ILE A 102 -12.62 13.79 -0.45
CA ILE A 102 -12.98 14.51 0.78
C ILE A 102 -12.24 13.83 1.93
N ASN A 103 -11.35 14.57 2.58
CA ASN A 103 -10.52 14.03 3.65
C ASN A 103 -10.46 15.01 4.83
N TYR A 104 -11.05 14.61 5.96
CA TYR A 104 -11.06 15.39 7.19
C TYR A 104 -10.12 14.85 8.27
N SER A 105 -9.11 14.06 7.89
CA SER A 105 -8.07 13.60 8.82
C SER A 105 -7.39 14.80 9.50
N GLY A 106 -7.16 14.69 10.81
CA GLY A 106 -6.42 15.70 11.58
C GLY A 106 -7.12 17.03 11.84
N TRP A 107 -8.43 17.15 11.56
CA TRP A 107 -9.13 18.45 11.65
C TRP A 107 -9.48 18.90 13.09
N THR A 108 -9.73 17.99 14.03
CA THR A 108 -10.09 18.27 15.44
C THR A 108 -9.81 17.06 16.35
N SER A 109 -10.11 17.14 17.66
CA SER A 109 -10.23 15.97 18.54
C SER A 109 -11.11 14.89 17.88
N ILE A 110 -10.85 13.62 18.20
CA ILE A 110 -11.50 12.43 17.60
C ILE A 110 -13.03 12.58 17.52
N GLU A 111 -13.65 13.30 18.46
CA GLU A 111 -15.10 13.48 18.58
C GLU A 111 -15.73 14.53 17.62
N ALA A 112 -14.92 15.35 16.94
CA ALA A 112 -15.41 16.40 16.04
C ALA A 112 -14.95 16.25 14.57
N GLN A 113 -14.22 15.17 14.25
CA GLN A 113 -13.73 14.92 12.90
C GLN A 113 -14.89 14.62 11.94
N GLY A 114 -14.93 15.31 10.79
CA GLY A 114 -15.86 14.99 9.70
C GLY A 114 -17.30 15.45 9.88
N LYS A 115 -17.56 16.44 10.73
CA LYS A 115 -18.90 17.03 10.95
C LYS A 115 -19.28 18.14 9.98
N GLN A 116 -18.34 18.57 9.14
CA GLN A 116 -18.55 19.74 8.27
C GLN A 116 -19.46 19.43 7.10
N LEU A 117 -19.37 18.21 6.58
CA LEU A 117 -20.14 17.77 5.42
C LEU A 117 -21.01 16.59 5.82
N GLY A 118 -22.31 16.86 5.95
CA GLY A 118 -23.32 15.82 6.12
C GLY A 118 -23.89 15.33 4.79
N ASN A 119 -24.94 14.50 4.87
CA ASN A 119 -25.62 13.91 3.71
C ASN A 119 -26.04 14.90 2.63
N GLN A 120 -26.41 16.14 3.01
CA GLN A 120 -26.80 17.18 2.05
C GLN A 120 -25.66 17.55 1.09
N GLY A 121 -24.41 17.46 1.54
CA GLY A 121 -23.23 17.66 0.69
C GLY A 121 -23.13 16.62 -0.43
N LEU A 122 -23.46 15.35 -0.13
CA LEU A 122 -23.52 14.30 -1.14
C LEU A 122 -24.71 14.48 -2.09
N SER A 123 -25.84 15.01 -1.59
CA SER A 123 -26.97 15.40 -2.45
C SER A 123 -26.55 16.45 -3.50
N VAL A 124 -25.79 17.46 -3.08
CA VAL A 124 -25.25 18.49 -3.99
C VAL A 124 -24.31 17.86 -5.03
N LEU A 125 -23.39 16.98 -4.61
CA LEU A 125 -22.52 16.25 -5.56
C LEU A 125 -23.31 15.45 -6.58
N SER A 126 -24.27 14.65 -6.10
CA SER A 126 -25.06 13.77 -6.98
C SER A 126 -25.88 14.55 -8.01
N SER A 127 -26.29 15.78 -7.69
CA SER A 127 -27.10 16.63 -8.57
C SER A 127 -26.28 17.52 -9.51
N HIS A 128 -25.09 17.99 -9.08
CA HIS A 128 -24.29 18.94 -9.85
C HIS A 128 -23.16 18.26 -10.65
N CYS A 129 -22.64 17.13 -10.18
CA CYS A 129 -21.49 16.46 -10.81
C CYS A 129 -21.92 15.25 -11.64
N SER A 130 -22.57 15.49 -12.78
CA SER A 130 -23.07 14.42 -13.68
C SER A 130 -21.97 13.54 -14.33
N SER A 131 -20.72 13.98 -14.22
CA SER A 131 -19.54 13.29 -14.75
C SER A 131 -18.76 12.55 -13.66
N LEU A 132 -19.24 12.53 -12.41
CA LEU A 132 -18.55 11.89 -11.29
C LEU A 132 -18.36 10.39 -11.54
N THR A 133 -17.10 9.98 -11.65
CA THR A 133 -16.67 8.57 -11.77
C THR A 133 -15.96 8.09 -10.51
N ASP A 134 -15.31 8.99 -9.77
CA ASP A 134 -14.43 8.64 -8.66
C ASP A 134 -14.75 9.49 -7.43
N LEU A 135 -15.16 8.84 -6.34
CA LEU A 135 -15.41 9.50 -5.06
C LEU A 135 -14.64 8.82 -3.93
N SER A 136 -13.89 9.63 -3.17
CA SER A 136 -13.28 9.19 -1.92
C SER A 136 -13.79 10.01 -0.74
N LEU A 137 -14.25 9.31 0.31
CA LEU A 137 -14.67 9.90 1.57
C LEU A 137 -13.82 9.32 2.69
N SER A 138 -13.04 10.19 3.34
CA SER A 138 -12.15 9.83 4.43
C SER A 138 -12.45 10.66 5.68
N PHE A 139 -12.60 9.99 6.82
CA PHE A 139 -12.90 10.63 8.12
C PHE A 139 -14.18 11.48 8.09
N CYS A 140 -15.25 10.97 7.46
CA CYS A 140 -16.54 11.65 7.34
C CYS A 140 -17.58 11.05 8.30
N SER A 141 -17.74 11.64 9.49
CA SER A 141 -18.58 11.09 10.56
C SER A 141 -20.07 11.36 10.40
N ASP A 142 -20.45 12.47 9.76
CA ASP A 142 -21.85 12.88 9.59
C ASP A 142 -22.49 12.39 8.27
N ILE A 143 -21.76 11.58 7.50
CA ILE A 143 -22.28 10.90 6.30
C ILE A 143 -22.74 9.50 6.69
N ASN A 144 -23.99 9.18 6.37
CA ASN A 144 -24.59 7.86 6.61
C ASN A 144 -25.28 7.32 5.34
N ASP A 145 -26.09 6.28 5.49
CA ASP A 145 -26.74 5.59 4.38
C ASP A 145 -27.66 6.48 3.54
N ILE A 146 -28.24 7.54 4.11
CA ILE A 146 -29.02 8.53 3.36
C ILE A 146 -28.11 9.26 2.36
N GLY A 147 -26.90 9.62 2.79
CA GLY A 147 -25.89 10.24 1.93
C GLY A 147 -25.48 9.32 0.78
N LEU A 148 -25.25 8.03 1.07
CA LEU A 148 -24.98 7.02 0.05
C LEU A 148 -26.18 6.80 -0.90
N GLY A 149 -27.41 6.90 -0.41
CA GLY A 149 -28.62 6.84 -1.22
C GLY A 149 -28.69 7.92 -2.31
N TYR A 150 -28.15 9.11 -2.05
CA TYR A 150 -28.00 10.13 -3.10
C TYR A 150 -27.01 9.68 -4.19
N LEU A 151 -25.89 9.09 -3.79
CA LEU A 151 -24.87 8.59 -4.72
C LEU A 151 -25.34 7.40 -5.58
N ALA A 152 -26.31 6.62 -5.12
CA ALA A 152 -26.90 5.53 -5.91
C ALA A 152 -27.53 5.99 -7.25
N HIS A 153 -27.76 7.30 -7.41
CA HIS A 153 -28.22 7.91 -8.66
C HIS A 153 -27.08 8.23 -9.63
N CYS A 154 -25.82 8.25 -9.18
CA CYS A 154 -24.64 8.54 -9.98
C CYS A 154 -24.27 7.35 -10.88
N LYS A 155 -24.92 7.24 -12.05
CA LYS A 155 -24.76 6.07 -12.93
C LYS A 155 -23.37 5.88 -13.56
N LYS A 156 -22.55 6.94 -13.57
CA LYS A 156 -21.16 6.88 -14.06
C LYS A 156 -20.15 6.56 -12.96
N LEU A 157 -20.57 6.40 -11.70
CA LEU A 157 -19.66 6.13 -10.61
C LEU A 157 -18.99 4.76 -10.81
N MET A 158 -17.66 4.78 -10.94
CA MET A 158 -16.79 3.63 -11.17
C MET A 158 -15.97 3.29 -9.92
N ALA A 159 -15.54 4.30 -9.16
CA ALA A 159 -14.75 4.11 -7.96
C ALA A 159 -15.42 4.77 -6.74
N LEU A 160 -15.68 3.97 -5.71
CA LEU A 160 -16.08 4.46 -4.40
C LEU A 160 -15.06 3.99 -3.35
N ARG A 161 -14.46 4.94 -2.63
CA ARG A 161 -13.49 4.67 -1.57
C ARG A 161 -13.95 5.28 -0.26
N LEU A 162 -14.25 4.45 0.72
CA LEU A 162 -14.71 4.85 2.05
C LEU A 162 -13.63 4.47 3.08
N SER A 163 -13.17 5.45 3.83
CA SER A 163 -12.20 5.25 4.92
C SER A 163 -12.66 5.98 6.17
N PHE A 164 -12.76 5.26 7.28
CA PHE A 164 -13.20 5.82 8.57
C PHE A 164 -14.52 6.60 8.42
N THR A 165 -15.57 5.92 7.97
CA THR A 165 -16.92 6.48 7.82
C THR A 165 -17.87 5.77 8.79
N PRO A 166 -17.87 6.14 10.09
CA PRO A 166 -18.44 5.33 11.16
C PRO A 166 -19.97 5.25 11.18
N ALA A 167 -20.67 6.07 10.41
CA ALA A 167 -22.13 6.08 10.34
C ALA A 167 -22.72 5.33 9.12
N ILE A 168 -21.89 4.90 8.18
CA ILE A 168 -22.29 4.10 7.02
C ILE A 168 -22.44 2.63 7.43
N THR A 169 -23.54 2.00 7.01
CA THR A 169 -23.85 0.59 7.27
C THR A 169 -23.91 -0.22 5.97
N SER A 170 -24.14 -1.52 6.12
CA SER A 170 -24.32 -2.48 5.02
C SER A 170 -25.44 -2.08 4.05
N ASP A 171 -26.51 -1.44 4.54
CA ASP A 171 -27.67 -1.02 3.74
C ASP A 171 -27.33 0.12 2.77
N GLY A 172 -26.51 1.07 3.23
CA GLY A 172 -26.00 2.14 2.39
C GLY A 172 -25.07 1.62 1.30
N LEU A 173 -24.19 0.67 1.64
CA LEU A 173 -23.32 0.02 0.65
C LEU A 173 -24.12 -0.74 -0.40
N LEU A 174 -25.15 -1.49 0.02
CA LEU A 174 -26.04 -2.21 -0.89
C LEU A 174 -26.78 -1.23 -1.82
N SER A 175 -27.24 -0.10 -1.30
CA SER A 175 -27.91 0.94 -2.10
C SER A 175 -27.03 1.45 -3.24
N VAL A 176 -25.74 1.72 -2.96
CA VAL A 176 -24.78 2.14 -3.99
C VAL A 176 -24.45 0.98 -4.93
N ALA A 177 -24.22 -0.23 -4.42
CA ALA A 177 -23.94 -1.40 -5.25
C ALA A 177 -25.05 -1.66 -6.29
N VAL A 178 -26.32 -1.53 -5.89
CA VAL A 178 -27.49 -1.66 -6.77
C VAL A 178 -27.63 -0.46 -7.71
N GLY A 179 -27.39 0.75 -7.22
CA GLY A 179 -27.57 1.99 -7.96
C GLY A 179 -26.50 2.24 -9.03
N CYS A 180 -25.24 1.97 -8.71
CA CYS A 180 -24.05 2.31 -9.48
C CYS A 180 -23.49 1.06 -10.20
N LYS A 181 -24.12 0.70 -11.32
CA LYS A 181 -23.80 -0.54 -12.07
C LYS A 181 -22.44 -0.54 -12.76
N SER A 182 -21.78 0.61 -12.83
CA SER A 182 -20.45 0.76 -13.44
C SER A 182 -19.31 0.67 -12.41
N LEU A 183 -19.61 0.34 -11.15
CA LEU A 183 -18.59 0.21 -10.11
C LEU A 183 -17.56 -0.87 -10.47
N SER A 184 -16.33 -0.42 -10.70
CA SER A 184 -15.14 -1.25 -10.92
C SER A 184 -14.20 -1.25 -9.71
N THR A 185 -14.23 -0.21 -8.89
CA THR A 185 -13.35 -0.07 -7.73
C THR A 185 -14.15 0.19 -6.46
N PHE A 186 -13.94 -0.63 -5.44
CA PHE A 186 -14.67 -0.52 -4.18
C PHE A 186 -13.73 -0.69 -2.99
N HIS A 187 -13.56 0.36 -2.20
CA HIS A 187 -12.67 0.35 -1.03
C HIS A 187 -13.46 0.63 0.23
N LEU A 188 -13.23 -0.20 1.23
CA LEU A 188 -13.81 -0.10 2.55
C LEU A 188 -12.69 -0.27 3.58
N VAL A 189 -12.40 0.78 4.34
CA VAL A 189 -11.31 0.78 5.33
C VAL A 189 -11.84 1.34 6.65
N ASP A 190 -11.77 0.54 7.71
CA ASP A 190 -12.18 0.94 9.07
C ASP A 190 -13.64 1.44 9.14
N CYS A 191 -14.52 0.80 8.37
CA CYS A 191 -15.97 1.06 8.37
C CYS A 191 -16.65 0.15 9.39
N ILE A 192 -16.65 0.58 10.65
CA ILE A 192 -16.98 -0.24 11.82
C ILE A 192 -18.45 -0.69 11.94
N LYS A 193 -19.38 -0.03 11.24
CA LYS A 193 -20.83 -0.35 11.27
C LYS A 193 -21.29 -1.21 10.09
N VAL A 194 -20.37 -1.66 9.24
CA VAL A 194 -20.67 -2.66 8.22
C VAL A 194 -20.68 -4.02 8.90
N ASP A 195 -21.86 -4.63 8.97
CA ASP A 195 -22.23 -5.82 9.75
C ASP A 195 -22.83 -6.97 8.92
N SER A 196 -23.01 -6.73 7.62
CA SER A 196 -23.61 -7.63 6.65
C SER A 196 -22.81 -7.59 5.35
N VAL A 197 -22.96 -8.65 4.55
CA VAL A 197 -22.21 -8.87 3.32
C VAL A 197 -23.11 -9.04 2.08
N GLU A 198 -24.38 -8.68 2.17
CA GLU A 198 -25.31 -8.74 1.03
C GLU A 198 -24.83 -7.90 -0.16
N TRP A 199 -24.20 -6.76 0.12
CA TRP A 199 -23.60 -5.91 -0.90
C TRP A 199 -22.42 -6.60 -1.62
N LEU A 200 -21.63 -7.45 -0.94
CA LEU A 200 -20.57 -8.25 -1.56
C LEU A 200 -21.17 -9.31 -2.50
N GLU A 201 -22.25 -9.97 -2.07
CA GLU A 201 -22.97 -10.93 -2.91
C GLU A 201 -23.51 -10.24 -4.17
N TYR A 202 -24.07 -9.04 -4.03
CA TYR A 202 -24.56 -8.27 -5.16
C TYR A 202 -23.45 -7.86 -6.12
N LEU A 203 -22.35 -7.30 -5.62
CA LEU A 203 -21.20 -6.90 -6.44
C LEU A 203 -20.61 -8.11 -7.19
N GLY A 204 -20.52 -9.25 -6.52
CA GLY A 204 -20.14 -10.52 -7.14
C GLY A 204 -21.08 -10.87 -8.29
N ARG A 205 -22.39 -10.90 -8.07
CA ARG A 205 -23.37 -11.19 -9.14
C ARG A 205 -23.32 -10.20 -10.30
N ALA A 206 -23.06 -8.92 -10.02
CA ALA A 206 -22.93 -7.88 -11.05
C ALA A 206 -21.66 -8.06 -11.90
N GLY A 207 -20.58 -8.56 -11.32
CA GLY A 207 -19.33 -8.91 -12.02
C GLY A 207 -18.64 -7.73 -12.72
N SER A 208 -18.81 -6.53 -12.17
CA SER A 208 -18.19 -5.29 -12.67
C SER A 208 -16.89 -4.94 -11.94
N VAL A 209 -16.66 -5.48 -10.75
CA VAL A 209 -15.55 -5.09 -9.87
C VAL A 209 -14.22 -5.67 -10.36
N VAL A 210 -13.22 -4.78 -10.44
CA VAL A 210 -11.84 -5.01 -10.85
C VAL A 210 -10.88 -4.83 -9.67
N GLU A 211 -11.15 -3.87 -8.77
CA GLU A 211 -10.38 -3.62 -7.56
C GLU A 211 -11.31 -3.65 -6.33
N LEU A 212 -11.04 -4.57 -5.40
CA LEU A 212 -11.74 -4.66 -4.12
C LEU A 212 -10.73 -4.58 -2.97
N VAL A 213 -10.95 -3.65 -2.06
CA VAL A 213 -10.16 -3.51 -0.83
C VAL A 213 -11.08 -3.45 0.37
N VAL A 214 -10.89 -4.38 1.30
CA VAL A 214 -11.65 -4.44 2.57
C VAL A 214 -10.67 -4.58 3.72
N LYS A 215 -10.58 -3.57 4.58
CA LYS A 215 -9.63 -3.54 5.70
C LYS A 215 -10.33 -3.13 7.00
N ASP A 216 -10.10 -3.88 8.06
CA ASP A 216 -10.53 -3.56 9.43
C ASP A 216 -12.04 -3.31 9.58
N CYS A 217 -12.85 -3.93 8.72
CA CYS A 217 -14.30 -3.88 8.80
C CYS A 217 -14.83 -4.96 9.75
N LYS A 218 -15.20 -4.58 10.97
CA LYS A 218 -15.53 -5.50 12.07
C LYS A 218 -16.57 -6.59 11.71
N GLY A 219 -17.56 -6.27 10.88
CA GLY A 219 -18.60 -7.22 10.50
C GLY A 219 -18.31 -8.04 9.24
N ILE A 220 -17.11 -7.94 8.69
CA ILE A 220 -16.67 -8.75 7.56
C ILE A 220 -15.57 -9.69 8.04
N SER A 221 -15.84 -10.98 7.93
CA SER A 221 -14.92 -12.05 8.28
C SER A 221 -14.20 -12.61 7.05
N GLN A 222 -13.11 -13.33 7.29
CA GLN A 222 -12.39 -14.06 6.23
C GLN A 222 -13.27 -15.13 5.54
N PHE A 223 -14.33 -15.60 6.21
CA PHE A 223 -15.24 -16.60 5.67
C PHE A 223 -16.27 -16.02 4.70
N ASP A 224 -16.49 -14.70 4.72
CA ASP A 224 -17.38 -14.04 3.76
C ASP A 224 -16.85 -14.12 2.33
N LEU A 225 -15.57 -14.46 2.18
CA LEU A 225 -14.94 -14.76 0.89
C LEU A 225 -15.48 -16.07 0.27
N LEU A 226 -16.12 -16.95 1.04
CA LEU A 226 -16.89 -18.10 0.49
C LEU A 226 -18.00 -17.66 -0.48
N LYS A 227 -18.48 -16.42 -0.32
CA LYS A 227 -19.53 -15.86 -1.16
C LYS A 227 -19.01 -15.31 -2.48
N PHE A 228 -17.69 -15.27 -2.66
CA PHE A 228 -17.12 -14.93 -3.94
C PHE A 228 -17.30 -16.14 -4.87
N GLY A 229 -18.24 -16.00 -5.82
CA GLY A 229 -18.46 -16.99 -6.87
C GLY A 229 -17.85 -16.58 -8.21
N PRO A 230 -18.32 -17.16 -9.33
CA PRO A 230 -17.78 -16.91 -10.67
C PRO A 230 -17.97 -15.47 -11.18
N GLY A 231 -18.77 -14.67 -10.48
CA GLY A 231 -18.97 -13.27 -10.84
C GLY A 231 -17.72 -12.39 -10.63
N TRP A 232 -16.73 -12.83 -9.86
CA TRP A 232 -15.49 -12.08 -9.60
C TRP A 232 -14.39 -12.27 -10.65
N MET A 233 -14.71 -12.82 -11.82
CA MET A 233 -13.73 -13.11 -12.89
C MET A 233 -12.93 -11.91 -13.39
N LYS A 234 -13.43 -10.68 -13.24
CA LYS A 234 -12.73 -9.45 -13.63
C LYS A 234 -11.84 -8.86 -12.53
N LEU A 235 -11.82 -9.47 -11.35
CA LEU A 235 -11.06 -8.96 -10.21
C LEU A 235 -9.57 -9.12 -10.50
N GLU A 236 -8.88 -7.98 -10.65
CA GLU A 236 -7.43 -7.91 -10.88
C GLU A 236 -6.68 -7.59 -9.58
N LYS A 237 -7.31 -6.87 -8.66
CA LYS A 237 -6.71 -6.51 -7.38
C LYS A 237 -7.63 -6.79 -6.21
N PHE A 238 -7.11 -7.52 -5.22
CA PHE A 238 -7.82 -7.86 -4.00
C PHE A 238 -6.95 -7.65 -2.78
N GLU A 239 -7.39 -6.78 -1.86
CA GLU A 239 -6.77 -6.64 -0.55
C GLU A 239 -7.78 -6.92 0.57
N PHE A 240 -7.41 -7.81 1.49
CA PHE A 240 -8.22 -8.15 2.64
C PHE A 240 -7.39 -8.13 3.92
N GLU A 241 -7.87 -7.40 4.92
CA GLU A 241 -7.22 -7.23 6.22
C GLU A 241 -8.25 -7.23 7.36
N ILE A 242 -7.99 -8.03 8.38
CA ILE A 242 -8.78 -8.03 9.63
C ILE A 242 -7.93 -7.42 10.74
N ASN A 243 -8.56 -6.70 11.66
CA ASN A 243 -7.88 -6.06 12.77
C ASN A 243 -7.04 -7.07 13.57
N GLY A 244 -5.75 -6.79 13.71
CA GLY A 244 -4.72 -7.67 14.27
C GLY A 244 -4.89 -8.12 15.72
N ASN A 245 -6.00 -7.78 16.41
CA ASN A 245 -6.35 -8.35 17.71
C ASN A 245 -7.15 -9.66 17.61
N TYR A 246 -7.61 -10.05 16.41
CA TYR A 246 -8.48 -11.21 16.19
C TYR A 246 -7.87 -12.55 16.66
N TRP A 247 -6.54 -12.68 16.62
CA TRP A 247 -5.82 -13.87 17.09
C TRP A 247 -6.03 -14.21 18.56
N LEU A 248 -6.39 -13.24 19.39
CA LEU A 248 -6.54 -13.41 20.83
C LEU A 248 -7.83 -14.17 21.22
N SER A 249 -8.82 -14.23 20.32
CA SER A 249 -10.14 -14.78 20.61
C SER A 249 -10.37 -16.18 20.05
N GLY A 250 -9.38 -16.75 19.35
CA GLY A 250 -9.54 -18.00 18.60
C GLY A 250 -10.42 -17.84 17.35
N PRO A 251 -10.10 -18.48 16.22
CA PRO A 251 -10.90 -18.35 15.01
C PRO A 251 -12.27 -19.03 15.19
N PRO A 252 -13.37 -18.45 14.68
CA PRO A 252 -14.62 -19.18 14.55
C PRO A 252 -14.42 -20.42 13.65
N PRO A 253 -15.23 -21.47 13.81
CA PRO A 253 -15.20 -22.63 12.91
C PRO A 253 -15.50 -22.19 11.46
N ASP A 254 -14.77 -22.75 10.49
CA ASP A 254 -15.05 -22.47 9.08
C ASP A 254 -16.43 -22.99 8.67
N PRO A 255 -17.35 -22.14 8.21
CA PRO A 255 -18.67 -22.57 7.77
C PRO A 255 -18.65 -23.61 6.64
N ALA A 256 -17.63 -23.60 5.77
CA ALA A 256 -17.48 -24.54 4.66
C ALA A 256 -17.18 -25.98 5.12
N SER A 257 -16.84 -26.18 6.40
CA SER A 257 -16.71 -27.52 6.99
C SER A 257 -18.03 -28.30 7.07
N ASP A 258 -19.17 -27.60 7.16
CA ASP A 258 -20.49 -28.22 7.11
C ASP A 258 -20.86 -28.49 5.64
N ALA A 259 -21.02 -29.77 5.29
CA ALA A 259 -21.41 -30.18 3.94
C ALA A 259 -22.76 -29.59 3.47
N ARG A 260 -23.58 -29.07 4.39
CA ARG A 260 -24.87 -28.40 4.10
C ARG A 260 -24.71 -26.90 3.86
N TYR A 261 -23.53 -26.31 4.08
CA TYR A 261 -23.30 -24.91 3.82
C TYR A 261 -23.38 -24.66 2.30
N PRO A 262 -24.22 -23.72 1.83
CA PRO A 262 -24.50 -23.56 0.41
C PRO A 262 -23.31 -23.00 -0.39
N TYR A 263 -22.38 -22.34 0.30
CA TYR A 263 -21.21 -21.74 -0.29
C TYR A 263 -19.99 -22.62 -0.10
N LYS A 264 -19.22 -22.80 -1.17
CA LYS A 264 -17.88 -23.37 -1.13
C LYS A 264 -16.91 -22.34 -1.68
N TYR A 265 -15.64 -22.52 -1.36
CA TYR A 265 -14.55 -21.75 -1.91
C TYR A 265 -14.45 -21.94 -3.44
N ASP A 266 -15.27 -21.20 -4.20
CA ASP A 266 -15.31 -21.23 -5.66
C ASP A 266 -15.09 -19.85 -6.27
N ILE A 267 -13.97 -19.26 -5.87
CA ILE A 267 -13.52 -18.02 -6.48
C ILE A 267 -12.87 -18.32 -7.81
N CYS A 268 -13.35 -17.64 -8.85
CA CYS A 268 -12.69 -17.62 -10.14
C CYS A 268 -11.86 -16.32 -10.24
N CYS A 269 -10.58 -16.41 -9.88
CA CYS A 269 -9.62 -15.31 -9.84
C CYS A 269 -8.48 -15.51 -10.85
N GLU A 270 -8.79 -16.06 -12.02
CA GLU A 270 -7.76 -16.34 -13.04
C GLU A 270 -7.04 -15.06 -13.51
N ASN A 271 -7.71 -13.91 -13.44
CA ASN A 271 -7.18 -12.60 -13.81
C ASN A 271 -6.59 -11.82 -12.63
N LEU A 272 -6.53 -12.41 -11.43
CA LEU A 272 -6.02 -11.71 -10.25
C LEU A 272 -4.50 -11.50 -10.36
N LYS A 273 -4.07 -10.24 -10.35
CA LYS A 273 -2.68 -9.81 -10.50
C LYS A 273 -2.06 -9.32 -9.20
N ASP A 274 -2.83 -8.67 -8.32
CA ASP A 274 -2.37 -8.14 -7.04
C ASP A 274 -3.23 -8.69 -5.89
N LEU A 275 -2.61 -9.50 -5.05
CA LEU A 275 -3.24 -10.12 -3.88
C LEU A 275 -2.52 -9.69 -2.60
N ARG A 276 -3.24 -9.02 -1.69
CA ARG A 276 -2.78 -8.78 -0.32
C ARG A 276 -3.73 -9.39 0.70
N LEU A 277 -3.20 -10.28 1.52
CA LEU A 277 -3.92 -10.90 2.62
C LEU A 277 -3.21 -10.59 3.92
N ALA A 278 -3.93 -10.01 4.88
CA ALA A 278 -3.38 -9.58 6.15
C ALA A 278 -4.23 -10.05 7.33
N HIS A 279 -3.56 -10.59 8.34
CA HIS A 279 -4.12 -11.03 9.60
C HIS A 279 -5.19 -12.12 9.52
N ILE A 280 -4.86 -13.23 8.84
CA ILE A 280 -5.80 -14.32 8.50
C ILE A 280 -5.36 -15.64 9.14
N ILE A 281 -6.28 -16.36 9.79
CA ILE A 281 -6.03 -17.69 10.37
C ILE A 281 -6.60 -18.76 9.44
N THR A 282 -5.76 -19.70 9.01
CA THR A 282 -6.17 -20.82 8.13
C THR A 282 -6.12 -22.19 8.80
N MET A 283 -5.75 -22.27 10.08
CA MET A 283 -5.76 -23.52 10.87
C MET A 283 -6.74 -23.43 12.04
N ARG A 284 -7.34 -24.57 12.38
CA ARG A 284 -8.10 -24.73 13.61
C ARG A 284 -7.13 -24.84 14.80
N SER A 285 -7.35 -24.07 15.86
CA SER A 285 -6.59 -24.20 17.10
C SER A 285 -7.09 -25.43 17.88
N ASP A 286 -6.62 -26.61 17.47
CA ASP A 286 -6.89 -27.85 18.19
C ASP A 286 -5.70 -28.19 19.10
N ASP A 287 -5.58 -27.49 20.23
CA ASP A 287 -4.96 -28.07 21.43
C ASP A 287 -6.16 -28.43 22.34
N GLU A 288 -6.50 -29.70 22.55
CA GLU A 288 -5.65 -30.71 23.15
C GLU A 288 -5.69 -32.08 22.44
N GLY A 289 -4.53 -32.53 21.95
CA GLY A 289 -4.11 -33.93 22.01
C GLY A 289 -4.71 -34.99 21.06
N LEU A 290 -4.58 -34.86 19.73
CA LEU A 290 -4.33 -35.96 18.76
C LEU A 290 -4.18 -35.40 17.33
N PRO A 291 -3.47 -36.06 16.39
CA PRO A 291 -3.47 -35.64 15.00
C PRO A 291 -4.75 -36.16 14.32
N ALA A 292 -5.62 -35.26 13.86
CA ALA A 292 -6.64 -35.63 12.90
C ALA A 292 -6.07 -35.45 11.48
N PRO A 293 -5.91 -36.52 10.67
CA PRO A 293 -5.48 -36.43 9.27
C PRO A 293 -6.58 -35.88 8.33
N THR A 294 -7.57 -35.18 8.90
CA THR A 294 -8.69 -34.56 8.21
C THR A 294 -8.91 -33.15 8.77
N ALA A 295 -7.85 -32.35 8.82
CA ALA A 295 -8.03 -30.91 8.92
C ALA A 295 -8.70 -30.46 7.61
N GLN A 296 -10.02 -30.22 7.66
CA GLN A 296 -10.73 -29.59 6.54
C GLN A 296 -9.99 -28.31 6.17
N GLU A 297 -9.76 -28.07 4.88
CA GLU A 297 -9.11 -26.86 4.38
C GLU A 297 -9.88 -25.64 4.89
N ILE A 298 -9.28 -24.84 5.77
CA ILE A 298 -9.90 -23.61 6.28
C ILE A 298 -9.27 -22.39 5.60
N GLY A 299 -10.09 -21.51 5.04
CA GLY A 299 -9.69 -20.17 4.62
C GLY A 299 -9.15 -20.02 3.19
N LEU A 300 -8.37 -18.94 2.97
CA LEU A 300 -7.94 -18.47 1.64
C LEU A 300 -6.83 -19.30 0.98
N ARG A 301 -6.49 -20.45 1.56
CA ARG A 301 -5.49 -21.38 1.02
C ARG A 301 -5.81 -21.81 -0.42
N PHE A 302 -7.09 -22.00 -0.73
CA PHE A 302 -7.49 -22.43 -2.07
C PHE A 302 -7.27 -21.35 -3.15
N LEU A 303 -7.33 -20.06 -2.77
CA LEU A 303 -7.13 -18.95 -3.71
C LEU A 303 -5.74 -19.04 -4.33
N LEU A 304 -4.76 -19.36 -3.50
CA LEU A 304 -3.35 -19.42 -3.87
C LEU A 304 -3.07 -20.45 -4.96
N ARG A 305 -3.89 -21.51 -5.06
CA ARG A 305 -3.78 -22.54 -6.12
C ARG A 305 -4.47 -22.14 -7.43
N LYS A 306 -5.31 -21.10 -7.44
CA LYS A 306 -6.11 -20.67 -8.61
C LYS A 306 -5.58 -19.40 -9.29
N CYS A 307 -4.73 -18.61 -8.63
CA CYS A 307 -4.28 -17.31 -9.14
C CYS A 307 -3.07 -17.43 -10.09
N LYS A 308 -3.31 -17.73 -11.37
CA LYS A 308 -2.23 -17.91 -12.38
C LYS A 308 -1.67 -16.61 -12.96
N ALA A 309 -2.46 -15.54 -12.96
CA ALA A 309 -2.03 -14.23 -13.45
C ALA A 309 -1.31 -13.38 -12.40
N LEU A 310 -0.97 -13.95 -11.24
CA LEU A 310 -0.47 -13.17 -10.11
C LEU A 310 0.90 -12.57 -10.40
N GLU A 311 0.99 -11.25 -10.29
CA GLU A 311 2.21 -10.45 -10.47
C GLU A 311 2.75 -9.95 -9.12
N LYS A 312 1.86 -9.73 -8.15
CA LYS A 312 2.19 -9.24 -6.82
C LYS A 312 1.46 -10.04 -5.74
N LEU A 313 2.23 -10.55 -4.78
CA LEU A 313 1.72 -11.26 -3.61
C LEU A 313 2.23 -10.61 -2.32
N CYS A 314 1.31 -10.25 -1.44
CA CYS A 314 1.60 -9.75 -0.10
C CYS A 314 0.85 -10.59 0.94
N LEU A 315 1.58 -11.33 1.79
CA LEU A 315 1.00 -12.09 2.89
C LEU A 315 1.52 -11.56 4.21
N ASP A 316 0.63 -10.92 4.97
CA ASP A 316 0.95 -10.27 6.24
C ASP A 316 0.36 -11.06 7.39
N TYR A 317 1.19 -11.77 8.15
CA TYR A 317 0.75 -12.60 9.26
C TYR A 317 -0.36 -13.56 8.87
N VAL A 318 -0.22 -14.28 7.76
CA VAL A 318 -1.16 -15.35 7.42
C VAL A 318 -0.71 -16.61 8.14
N VAL A 319 -1.49 -17.04 9.14
CA VAL A 319 -1.14 -18.18 9.99
C VAL A 319 -1.74 -19.44 9.41
N GLY A 320 -0.93 -20.50 9.44
CA GLY A 320 -1.36 -21.83 9.05
C GLY A 320 -1.07 -22.19 7.61
N LEU A 321 -0.21 -21.44 6.91
CA LEU A 321 0.37 -21.97 5.67
C LEU A 321 1.45 -23.00 6.03
N ASP A 322 1.54 -24.07 5.25
CA ASP A 322 2.67 -25.02 5.29
C ASP A 322 3.58 -24.89 4.05
N GLU A 323 4.67 -25.67 4.05
CA GLU A 323 5.69 -25.62 2.99
C GLU A 323 5.16 -26.11 1.63
N ASP A 324 4.40 -27.21 1.63
CA ASP A 324 3.87 -27.81 0.40
C ASP A 324 2.89 -26.86 -0.28
N GLU A 325 2.10 -26.13 0.51
CA GLU A 325 1.20 -25.08 0.03
C GLU A 325 1.95 -23.90 -0.58
N MET A 326 3.05 -23.45 0.03
CA MET A 326 3.89 -22.40 -0.53
C MET A 326 4.54 -22.83 -1.85
N ILE A 327 5.06 -24.06 -1.92
CA ILE A 327 5.63 -24.63 -3.15
C ILE A 327 4.57 -24.67 -4.25
N ALA A 328 3.37 -25.18 -3.95
CA ALA A 328 2.27 -25.24 -4.91
C ALA A 328 1.84 -23.85 -5.38
N LEU A 329 1.83 -22.85 -4.50
CA LEU A 329 1.59 -21.45 -4.87
C LEU A 329 2.63 -20.98 -5.88
N PHE A 330 3.92 -21.14 -5.57
CA PHE A 330 5.01 -20.65 -6.43
C PHE A 330 4.97 -21.30 -7.80
N GLN A 331 4.70 -22.60 -7.86
CA GLN A 331 4.57 -23.34 -9.12
C GLN A 331 3.41 -22.87 -10.00
N ASN A 332 2.36 -22.28 -9.42
CA ASN A 332 1.21 -21.76 -10.16
C ASN A 332 1.33 -20.27 -10.55
N CYS A 333 2.22 -19.50 -9.90
CA CYS A 333 2.34 -18.05 -10.08
C CYS A 333 3.58 -17.68 -10.91
N SER A 334 3.67 -18.13 -12.17
CA SER A 334 4.86 -17.90 -13.00
C SER A 334 5.10 -16.44 -13.41
N ASN A 335 4.07 -15.58 -13.31
CA ASN A 335 4.14 -14.15 -13.61
C ASN A 335 4.58 -13.30 -12.41
N LEU A 336 4.91 -13.91 -11.27
CA LEU A 336 5.20 -13.19 -10.04
C LEU A 336 6.44 -12.31 -10.18
N ARG A 337 6.26 -11.01 -9.94
CA ARG A 337 7.30 -9.96 -9.96
C ARG A 337 7.63 -9.43 -8.57
N SER A 338 6.65 -9.43 -7.67
CA SER A 338 6.79 -8.90 -6.32
C SER A 338 6.24 -9.88 -5.30
N LEU A 339 7.07 -10.21 -4.30
CA LEU A 339 6.70 -11.05 -3.16
C LEU A 339 7.02 -10.30 -1.87
N SER A 340 6.02 -10.07 -1.02
CA SER A 340 6.18 -9.49 0.31
C SER A 340 5.55 -10.40 1.36
N LEU A 341 6.36 -10.88 2.30
CA LEU A 341 5.92 -11.82 3.33
C LEU A 341 6.29 -11.29 4.70
N ARG A 342 5.29 -10.98 5.53
CA ARG A 342 5.47 -10.77 6.98
C ARG A 342 5.06 -12.04 7.70
N LEU A 343 6.05 -12.73 8.25
CA LEU A 343 5.87 -14.05 8.84
C LEU A 343 6.08 -13.98 10.35
N MET A 344 5.23 -14.72 11.07
CA MET A 344 5.42 -15.03 12.47
C MET A 344 5.84 -16.49 12.58
N PRO A 345 7.07 -16.80 13.02
CA PRO A 345 7.45 -18.18 13.25
C PRO A 345 6.63 -18.73 14.42
N LEU A 346 6.02 -19.90 14.23
CA LEU A 346 5.17 -20.54 15.23
C LEU A 346 5.98 -21.60 15.98
N HIS A 347 5.70 -21.76 17.28
CA HIS A 347 6.35 -22.77 18.11
C HIS A 347 5.77 -24.16 17.80
N GLN A 348 6.60 -25.10 17.36
CA GLN A 348 6.24 -26.51 17.27
C GLN A 348 6.71 -27.24 18.53
N ARG A 349 5.97 -28.28 18.95
CA ARG A 349 6.19 -29.06 20.19
C ARG A 349 7.63 -29.61 20.38
N ASP A 350 8.45 -29.60 19.35
CA ASP A 350 9.84 -30.11 19.34
C ASP A 350 10.93 -29.00 19.37
N TRP A 351 10.64 -27.81 19.91
CA TRP A 351 11.57 -26.66 19.93
C TRP A 351 11.95 -26.10 18.55
N HIS A 352 11.31 -26.57 17.48
CA HIS A 352 11.50 -26.06 16.14
C HIS A 352 10.50 -24.94 15.86
N PHE A 353 11.02 -23.75 15.55
CA PHE A 353 10.24 -22.68 14.98
C PHE A 353 10.24 -22.83 13.46
N ARG A 354 9.06 -23.00 12.86
CA ARG A 354 8.93 -23.12 11.40
C ARG A 354 8.09 -21.96 10.89
N THR A 355 8.62 -21.27 9.89
CA THR A 355 7.81 -20.48 8.97
C THR A 355 7.35 -21.41 7.85
N PRO A 356 6.33 -21.04 7.05
CA PRO A 356 5.97 -21.79 5.84
C PRO A 356 7.08 -21.80 4.77
N LEU A 357 8.20 -21.09 4.99
CA LEU A 357 9.33 -21.04 4.08
C LEU A 357 10.49 -21.93 4.56
N THR A 358 10.98 -22.73 3.64
CA THR A 358 12.22 -23.52 3.72
C THR A 358 13.15 -23.25 2.54
N ASP A 359 14.38 -23.76 2.60
CA ASP A 359 15.31 -23.69 1.46
C ASP A 359 14.73 -24.35 0.19
N GLU A 360 13.95 -25.43 0.32
CA GLU A 360 13.28 -26.08 -0.82
C GLU A 360 12.14 -25.21 -1.37
N SER A 361 11.36 -24.54 -0.52
CA SER A 361 10.33 -23.60 -0.98
C SER A 361 10.93 -22.37 -1.68
N LEU A 362 12.06 -21.84 -1.19
CA LEU A 362 12.77 -20.71 -1.81
C LEU A 362 13.37 -21.12 -3.17
N LYS A 363 13.86 -22.35 -3.26
CA LYS A 363 14.32 -22.93 -4.53
C LYS A 363 13.16 -23.11 -5.51
N ALA A 364 12.00 -23.59 -5.06
CA ALA A 364 10.81 -23.68 -5.90
C ALA A 364 10.38 -22.29 -6.41
N LEU A 365 10.38 -21.27 -5.54
CA LEU A 365 10.15 -19.88 -5.93
C LEU A 365 11.11 -19.43 -7.03
N GLY A 366 12.42 -19.67 -6.85
CA GLY A 366 13.43 -19.28 -7.83
C GLY A 366 13.28 -19.97 -9.19
N LEU A 367 12.86 -21.23 -9.19
CA LEU A 367 12.66 -22.01 -10.42
C LEU A 367 11.33 -21.72 -11.12
N SER A 368 10.28 -21.41 -10.37
CA SER A 368 8.94 -21.23 -10.91
C SER A 368 8.60 -19.77 -11.24
N CYS A 369 9.27 -18.79 -10.63
CA CYS A 369 9.01 -17.36 -10.83
C CYS A 369 10.23 -16.64 -11.43
N PRO A 370 10.50 -16.81 -12.74
CA PRO A 370 11.69 -16.26 -13.39
C PRO A 370 11.66 -14.73 -13.56
N MET A 371 10.51 -14.10 -13.34
CA MET A 371 10.31 -12.65 -13.47
C MET A 371 10.36 -11.91 -12.12
N LEU A 372 10.77 -12.59 -11.04
CA LEU A 372 10.75 -12.03 -9.69
C LEU A 372 11.81 -10.92 -9.54
N GLU A 373 11.35 -9.70 -9.30
CA GLU A 373 12.16 -8.48 -9.23
C GLU A 373 12.24 -7.91 -7.80
N VAL A 374 11.18 -8.08 -6.99
CA VAL A 374 11.07 -7.51 -5.65
C VAL A 374 10.76 -8.61 -4.64
N VAL A 375 11.59 -8.72 -3.61
CA VAL A 375 11.39 -9.67 -2.51
C VAL A 375 11.55 -8.95 -1.17
N GLU A 376 10.51 -8.99 -0.35
CA GLU A 376 10.50 -8.44 1.00
C GLU A 376 10.17 -9.55 2.00
N LEU A 377 11.06 -9.79 2.95
CA LEU A 377 10.88 -10.80 3.99
C LEU A 377 11.02 -10.16 5.36
N THR A 378 9.94 -10.17 6.15
CA THR A 378 9.91 -9.61 7.50
C THR A 378 9.55 -10.67 8.52
N PHE A 379 10.33 -10.76 9.59
CA PHE A 379 10.16 -11.74 10.66
C PHE A 379 9.91 -11.08 12.00
N THR A 380 8.77 -11.41 12.61
CA THR A 380 8.38 -10.88 13.92
C THR A 380 8.58 -11.86 15.05
N PHE A 381 8.78 -11.35 16.26
CA PHE A 381 9.01 -12.14 17.48
C PHE A 381 10.24 -13.07 17.47
N CYS A 382 11.17 -12.90 16.52
CA CYS A 382 12.50 -13.51 16.57
C CYS A 382 13.34 -12.85 17.68
N SER A 383 13.51 -13.54 18.82
CA SER A 383 14.42 -13.09 19.89
C SER A 383 15.89 -13.40 19.55
N SER A 384 16.84 -12.88 20.32
CA SER A 384 18.26 -13.24 20.15
C SER A 384 18.61 -14.67 20.59
N GLY A 385 17.70 -15.34 21.31
CA GLY A 385 17.82 -16.74 21.72
C GLY A 385 17.07 -17.73 20.80
N TYR A 386 16.49 -17.24 19.71
CA TYR A 386 15.86 -18.08 18.69
C TYR A 386 16.90 -18.94 17.96
N PRO A 387 16.54 -20.14 17.47
CA PRO A 387 17.45 -20.98 16.70
C PRO A 387 17.98 -20.24 15.46
N THR A 388 19.16 -20.64 15.02
CA THR A 388 19.86 -20.10 13.84
C THR A 388 19.07 -20.26 12.53
N GLU A 389 17.97 -21.04 12.54
CA GLU A 389 17.16 -21.39 11.38
C GLU A 389 15.68 -21.09 11.63
N ILE A 390 15.05 -20.31 10.73
CA ILE A 390 13.62 -19.93 10.73
C ILE A 390 12.82 -20.78 9.72
N GLY A 391 13.37 -21.93 9.33
CA GLY A 391 12.84 -22.84 8.31
C GLY A 391 13.74 -22.95 7.08
N PHE A 392 14.48 -21.89 6.74
CA PHE A 392 15.46 -21.83 5.64
C PHE A 392 16.83 -21.34 6.13
N THR A 393 17.83 -21.19 5.26
CA THR A 393 19.16 -20.68 5.60
C THR A 393 19.55 -19.52 4.70
N GLN A 394 20.66 -18.82 5.03
CA GLN A 394 21.22 -17.82 4.11
C GLN A 394 21.55 -18.38 2.72
N LYS A 395 21.77 -19.71 2.59
CA LYS A 395 22.02 -20.35 1.29
C LYS A 395 20.79 -20.30 0.39
N GLY A 396 19.58 -20.52 0.94
CA GLY A 396 18.33 -20.39 0.19
C GLY A 396 18.10 -18.97 -0.34
N ILE A 397 18.34 -17.95 0.50
CA ILE A 397 18.27 -16.54 0.08
C ILE A 397 19.27 -16.24 -1.04
N VAL A 398 20.54 -16.63 -0.84
CA VAL A 398 21.60 -16.40 -1.84
C VAL A 398 21.24 -17.09 -3.15
N ALA A 399 20.78 -18.34 -3.11
CA ALA A 399 20.35 -19.06 -4.30
C ALA A 399 19.22 -18.33 -5.03
N LEU A 400 18.18 -17.89 -4.32
CA LEU A 400 17.06 -17.14 -4.89
C LEU A 400 17.51 -15.86 -5.60
N ILE A 401 18.36 -15.05 -4.96
CA ILE A 401 18.90 -13.80 -5.52
C ILE A 401 19.81 -14.03 -6.73
N GLN A 402 20.49 -15.17 -6.77
CA GLN A 402 21.33 -15.55 -7.91
C GLN A 402 20.52 -16.14 -9.07
N THR A 403 19.36 -16.75 -8.82
CA THR A 403 18.53 -17.37 -9.86
C THR A 403 17.54 -16.42 -10.51
N CYS A 404 17.04 -15.42 -9.78
CA CYS A 404 16.01 -14.48 -10.24
C CYS A 404 16.60 -13.09 -10.55
N PRO A 405 15.97 -12.28 -11.42
CA PRO A 405 16.39 -10.91 -11.68
C PRO A 405 15.97 -9.94 -10.54
N ILE A 406 16.30 -10.28 -9.29
CA ILE A 406 15.93 -9.48 -8.12
C ILE A 406 16.68 -8.16 -8.14
N ARG A 407 15.91 -7.07 -8.18
CA ARG A 407 16.38 -5.68 -8.19
C ARG A 407 16.26 -5.04 -6.82
N ALA A 408 15.23 -5.39 -6.05
CA ALA A 408 15.01 -4.88 -4.70
C ALA A 408 14.83 -6.04 -3.72
N PHE A 409 15.69 -6.07 -2.69
CA PHE A 409 15.62 -7.05 -1.61
C PHE A 409 15.55 -6.35 -0.26
N MET A 410 14.50 -6.65 0.51
CA MET A 410 14.33 -6.20 1.88
C MET A 410 14.32 -7.40 2.82
N LEU A 411 15.14 -7.34 3.87
CA LEU A 411 15.17 -8.33 4.92
C LEU A 411 15.05 -7.66 6.28
N ASN A 412 14.07 -8.10 7.08
CA ASN A 412 13.77 -7.51 8.38
C ASN A 412 13.68 -8.56 9.48
N GLY A 413 14.53 -8.43 10.52
CA GLY A 413 14.50 -9.28 11.71
C GLY A 413 15.05 -10.70 11.51
N ALA A 414 15.80 -10.94 10.44
CA ALA A 414 16.42 -12.24 10.14
C ALA A 414 17.81 -12.37 10.79
N ASN A 415 17.87 -12.92 12.00
CA ASN A 415 19.15 -13.12 12.73
C ASN A 415 20.06 -14.18 12.09
N MET A 416 19.55 -14.98 11.16
CA MET A 416 20.31 -16.00 10.44
C MET A 416 21.17 -15.47 9.28
N PHE A 417 20.96 -14.21 8.90
CA PHE A 417 21.63 -13.60 7.76
C PHE A 417 22.79 -12.75 8.27
N PHE A 418 24.02 -13.18 7.97
CA PHE A 418 25.27 -12.58 8.43
C PHE A 418 26.21 -12.31 7.25
N ASP A 419 27.45 -11.90 7.51
CA ASP A 419 28.37 -11.37 6.48
C ASP A 419 28.60 -12.30 5.27
N SER A 420 28.61 -13.62 5.46
CA SER A 420 28.71 -14.56 4.32
C SER A 420 27.47 -14.60 3.43
N GLY A 421 26.30 -14.26 3.96
CA GLY A 421 25.10 -14.04 3.15
C GLY A 421 25.26 -12.79 2.28
N LEU A 422 25.82 -11.71 2.82
CA LEU A 422 26.18 -10.51 2.06
C LEU A 422 27.25 -10.77 1.00
N GLU A 423 28.26 -11.56 1.32
CA GLU A 423 29.25 -12.05 0.36
C GLU A 423 28.56 -12.79 -0.80
N GLY A 424 27.65 -13.73 -0.49
CA GLY A 424 26.93 -14.50 -1.50
C GLY A 424 26.04 -13.68 -2.44
N ILE A 425 25.45 -12.57 -1.95
CA ILE A 425 24.62 -11.67 -2.79
C ILE A 425 25.43 -10.54 -3.43
N SER A 426 26.69 -10.31 -3.03
CA SER A 426 27.52 -9.23 -3.57
C SER A 426 27.79 -9.36 -5.07
N SER A 427 27.73 -10.58 -5.61
CA SER A 427 27.89 -10.86 -7.04
C SER A 427 26.57 -10.82 -7.83
N ALA A 428 25.44 -10.51 -7.18
CA ALA A 428 24.13 -10.49 -7.82
C ALA A 428 24.08 -9.45 -8.95
N PRO A 429 23.76 -9.85 -10.20
CA PRO A 429 23.93 -8.97 -11.36
C PRO A 429 22.85 -7.89 -11.49
N PHE A 430 21.70 -8.04 -10.81
CA PHE A 430 20.54 -7.16 -10.93
C PHE A 430 20.21 -6.36 -9.67
N LEU A 431 20.85 -6.66 -8.53
CA LEU A 431 20.49 -6.04 -7.25
C LEU A 431 20.85 -4.55 -7.23
N GLU A 432 19.82 -3.70 -7.18
CA GLU A 432 19.90 -2.24 -7.19
C GLU A 432 19.60 -1.64 -5.81
N GLN A 433 18.68 -2.26 -5.07
CA GLN A 433 18.21 -1.80 -3.77
C GLN A 433 18.32 -2.91 -2.73
N LEU A 434 19.01 -2.62 -1.62
CA LEU A 434 19.14 -3.52 -0.49
C LEU A 434 18.68 -2.81 0.79
N GLU A 435 17.71 -3.42 1.49
CA GLU A 435 17.25 -2.93 2.78
C GLU A 435 17.46 -4.00 3.87
N LEU A 436 18.21 -3.63 4.90
CA LEU A 436 18.52 -4.49 6.04
C LEU A 436 17.99 -3.83 7.32
N LEU A 437 16.96 -4.42 7.90
CA LEU A 437 16.25 -3.88 9.06
C LEU A 437 16.36 -4.87 10.23
N ASP A 438 16.80 -4.41 11.41
CA ASP A 438 16.95 -5.27 12.60
C ASP A 438 17.82 -6.53 12.32
N CYS A 439 18.74 -6.45 11.36
CA CYS A 439 19.70 -7.49 11.01
C CYS A 439 20.94 -7.37 11.90
N LYS A 440 20.89 -8.00 13.07
CA LYS A 440 21.88 -7.80 14.16
C LYS A 440 23.23 -8.45 13.93
N ARG A 441 23.36 -9.37 12.97
CA ARG A 441 24.55 -10.22 12.77
C ARG A 441 25.40 -9.79 11.57
N ILE A 442 25.10 -8.62 11.03
CA ILE A 442 25.82 -8.01 9.91
C ILE A 442 26.81 -7.00 10.47
N THR A 443 28.05 -7.07 10.01
CA THR A 443 29.16 -6.24 10.50
C THR A 443 29.82 -5.44 9.37
N ASP A 444 30.86 -4.69 9.71
CA ASP A 444 31.71 -3.96 8.75
C ASP A 444 32.31 -4.87 7.66
N ALA A 445 32.56 -6.16 7.96
CA ALA A 445 33.04 -7.12 6.98
C ALA A 445 32.00 -7.35 5.87
N GLY A 446 30.72 -7.48 6.26
CA GLY A 446 29.59 -7.55 5.34
C GLY A 446 29.49 -6.32 4.42
N MET A 447 29.68 -5.12 4.97
CA MET A 447 29.66 -3.86 4.21
C MET A 447 30.77 -3.83 3.14
N SER A 448 31.94 -4.41 3.45
CA SER A 448 33.05 -4.50 2.48
C SER A 448 32.69 -5.34 1.26
N PHE A 449 31.86 -6.38 1.40
CA PHE A 449 31.43 -7.20 0.24
C PHE A 449 30.47 -6.42 -0.66
N ILE A 450 29.43 -5.84 -0.08
CA ILE A 450 28.40 -5.09 -0.84
C ILE A 450 28.92 -3.78 -1.44
N ALA A 451 30.00 -3.21 -0.91
CA ALA A 451 30.69 -2.08 -1.56
C ALA A 451 31.15 -2.40 -3.00
N HIS A 452 31.37 -3.70 -3.31
CA HIS A 452 31.77 -4.17 -4.63
C HIS A 452 30.59 -4.64 -5.49
N ALA A 453 29.35 -4.52 -5.01
CA ALA A 453 28.18 -4.99 -5.75
C ALA A 453 28.02 -4.24 -7.09
N PRO A 454 27.73 -4.95 -8.19
CA PRO A 454 27.86 -4.39 -9.52
C PRO A 454 26.75 -3.39 -9.89
N ARG A 455 25.60 -3.39 -9.22
CA ARG A 455 24.47 -2.49 -9.54
C ARG A 455 23.83 -1.82 -8.32
N LEU A 456 24.34 -2.06 -7.12
CA LEU A 456 23.75 -1.53 -5.90
C LEU A 456 23.85 0.00 -5.87
N SER A 457 22.70 0.66 -5.94
CA SER A 457 22.57 2.12 -5.99
C SER A 457 21.86 2.70 -4.77
N SER A 458 21.08 1.89 -4.05
CA SER A 458 20.41 2.28 -2.81
C SER A 458 20.63 1.25 -1.70
N LEU A 459 21.13 1.72 -0.56
CA LEU A 459 21.28 0.91 0.65
C LEU A 459 20.52 1.54 1.82
N THR A 460 19.69 0.76 2.48
CA THR A 460 19.00 1.15 3.73
C THR A 460 19.46 0.25 4.86
N LEU A 461 20.01 0.83 5.92
CA LEU A 461 20.35 0.16 7.17
C LEU A 461 19.48 0.70 8.28
N ARG A 462 18.70 -0.16 8.94
CA ARG A 462 17.95 0.23 10.14
C ARG A 462 18.21 -0.72 11.29
N LYS A 463 18.57 -0.18 12.45
CA LYS A 463 18.91 -0.97 13.64
C LYS A 463 19.92 -2.11 13.39
N CYS A 464 20.85 -1.93 12.46
CA CYS A 464 22.00 -2.80 12.29
C CYS A 464 23.04 -2.42 13.35
N GLN A 465 23.09 -3.20 14.44
CA GLN A 465 23.81 -2.79 15.66
C GLN A 465 25.33 -2.92 15.55
N ASP A 466 25.82 -3.82 14.69
CA ASP A 466 27.25 -4.16 14.60
C ASP A 466 27.95 -3.57 13.36
N VAL A 467 27.26 -2.67 12.63
CA VAL A 467 27.87 -1.86 11.57
C VAL A 467 28.32 -0.53 12.17
N THR A 468 29.57 -0.15 11.89
CA THR A 468 30.20 1.06 12.41
C THR A 468 30.58 2.04 11.29
N ASP A 469 31.08 3.22 11.67
CA ASP A 469 31.65 4.19 10.73
C ASP A 469 32.72 3.58 9.82
N ASN A 470 33.47 2.57 10.29
CA ASN A 470 34.47 1.90 9.46
C ASN A 470 33.82 1.13 8.30
N GLY A 471 32.68 0.48 8.53
CA GLY A 471 31.90 -0.20 7.49
C GLY A 471 31.34 0.79 6.48
N ILE A 472 30.80 1.92 6.95
CA ILE A 472 30.29 2.98 6.07
C ILE A 472 31.42 3.62 5.24
N ALA A 473 32.62 3.80 5.81
CA ALA A 473 33.78 4.27 5.07
C ALA A 473 34.17 3.33 3.91
N LYS A 474 33.89 2.02 4.00
CA LYS A 474 34.06 1.10 2.86
C LYS A 474 33.05 1.37 1.75
N LEU A 475 31.82 1.74 2.09
CA LEU A 475 30.79 2.08 1.11
C LEU A 475 31.08 3.39 0.37
N ALA A 476 31.78 4.34 1.00
CA ALA A 476 32.21 5.58 0.34
C ALA A 476 33.13 5.33 -0.89
N HIS A 477 33.77 4.16 -0.96
CA HIS A 477 34.57 3.75 -2.13
C HIS A 477 33.73 3.14 -3.26
N SER A 478 32.42 2.93 -3.05
CA SER A 478 31.52 2.45 -4.09
C SER A 478 31.20 3.57 -5.07
N ALA A 479 31.62 3.41 -6.32
CA ALA A 479 31.34 4.37 -7.38
C ALA A 479 29.85 4.39 -7.84
N LYS A 480 29.01 3.48 -7.32
CA LYS A 480 27.64 3.25 -7.81
C LYS A 480 26.56 3.61 -6.79
N LEU A 481 26.92 3.75 -5.52
CA LEU A 481 25.95 4.02 -4.46
C LEU A 481 25.45 5.47 -4.56
N GLU A 482 24.20 5.65 -4.95
CA GLU A 482 23.57 6.97 -5.09
C GLU A 482 22.85 7.40 -3.82
N SER A 483 22.28 6.46 -3.08
CA SER A 483 21.45 6.72 -1.91
C SER A 483 21.83 5.82 -0.73
N LEU A 484 22.08 6.42 0.43
CA LEU A 484 22.30 5.72 1.70
C LEU A 484 21.29 6.23 2.74
N THR A 485 20.54 5.32 3.35
CA THR A 485 19.65 5.64 4.47
C THR A 485 20.09 4.87 5.72
N VAL A 486 20.35 5.57 6.82
CA VAL A 486 20.75 4.98 8.11
C VAL A 486 19.81 5.47 9.20
N VAL A 487 19.12 4.55 9.88
CA VAL A 487 18.14 4.88 10.93
C VAL A 487 18.35 4.00 12.17
N GLY A 488 18.60 4.61 13.32
CA GLY A 488 18.71 3.89 14.60
C GLY A 488 19.87 2.89 14.66
N CYS A 489 20.93 3.08 13.87
CA CYS A 489 22.17 2.31 13.95
C CYS A 489 23.15 3.03 14.90
N HIS A 490 23.17 2.63 16.18
CA HIS A 490 23.83 3.40 17.23
C HIS A 490 25.37 3.47 17.14
N GLN A 491 26.01 2.59 16.37
CA GLN A 491 27.47 2.61 16.15
C GLN A 491 27.88 3.39 14.89
N ILE A 492 26.90 4.01 14.20
CA ILE A 492 27.14 4.87 13.04
C ILE A 492 26.88 6.32 13.45
N SER A 493 27.93 7.13 13.37
CA SER A 493 27.85 8.56 13.63
C SER A 493 27.31 9.32 12.43
N ARG A 494 26.82 10.54 12.70
CA ARG A 494 26.39 11.48 11.66
C ARG A 494 27.55 11.83 10.73
N GLU A 495 28.75 11.97 11.28
CA GLU A 495 29.97 12.28 10.56
C GLU A 495 30.40 11.10 9.68
N GLY A 496 30.23 9.86 10.17
CA GLY A 496 30.59 8.64 9.44
C GLY A 496 29.81 8.40 8.15
N VAL A 497 28.57 8.90 8.05
CA VAL A 497 27.74 8.79 6.84
C VAL A 497 27.96 9.92 5.84
N GLN A 498 28.65 11.00 6.22
CA GLN A 498 28.87 12.13 5.32
C GLN A 498 29.78 11.72 4.16
N GLY A 499 29.34 12.05 2.94
CA GLY A 499 30.08 11.71 1.72
C GLY A 499 30.06 10.22 1.34
N ALA A 500 29.34 9.37 2.07
CA ALA A 500 29.25 7.94 1.75
C ALA A 500 28.41 7.63 0.50
N ALA A 501 27.51 8.54 0.10
CA ALA A 501 26.71 8.46 -1.11
C ALA A 501 26.31 9.88 -1.57
N ARG A 502 25.76 10.00 -2.79
CA ARG A 502 25.27 11.30 -3.33
C ARG A 502 24.13 11.87 -2.48
N LEU A 503 23.22 11.01 -2.02
CA LEU A 503 22.10 11.36 -1.17
C LEU A 503 22.16 10.52 0.11
N VAL A 504 22.31 11.17 1.25
CA VAL A 504 22.36 10.51 2.55
C VAL A 504 21.18 10.94 3.40
N ARG A 505 20.48 9.97 3.99
CA ARG A 505 19.43 10.20 4.99
C ARG A 505 19.84 9.55 6.30
N TYR A 506 19.88 10.32 7.38
CA TYR A 506 20.33 9.85 8.69
C TYR A 506 19.31 10.18 9.78
N SER A 507 19.13 9.25 10.71
CA SER A 507 18.45 9.51 11.97
C SER A 507 19.05 8.64 13.08
N ALA A 508 19.45 9.27 14.18
CA ALA A 508 19.85 8.55 15.40
C ALA A 508 18.64 7.98 16.16
N ASP A 509 17.44 8.53 15.92
CA ASP A 509 16.22 8.09 16.58
C ASP A 509 15.86 6.67 16.16
N SER A 510 15.66 5.80 17.16
CA SER A 510 15.22 4.42 16.95
C SER A 510 13.70 4.33 16.99
N GLU A 511 13.10 3.81 15.91
CA GLU A 511 11.68 3.41 15.90
C GLU A 511 11.43 2.26 16.90
N SER A 512 10.20 2.04 17.34
CA SER A 512 9.90 0.85 18.18
C SER A 512 10.08 -0.45 17.38
N HIS A 513 10.36 -1.57 18.06
CA HIS A 513 10.49 -2.88 17.38
C HIS A 513 9.20 -3.30 16.66
N ASP A 514 8.04 -2.94 17.21
CA ASP A 514 6.74 -3.28 16.63
C ASP A 514 6.44 -2.49 15.35
N SER A 515 6.83 -1.20 15.32
CA SER A 515 6.67 -0.34 14.14
C SER A 515 7.46 -0.82 12.93
N LEU A 516 8.70 -1.27 13.12
CA LEU A 516 9.53 -1.85 12.06
C LEU A 516 8.91 -3.09 11.44
N LYS A 517 8.11 -3.80 12.22
CA LYS A 517 7.52 -5.07 11.86
C LYS A 517 6.12 -4.92 11.27
N GLY A 518 5.51 -3.75 11.38
CA GLY A 518 4.13 -3.50 10.94
C GLY A 518 3.08 -3.92 11.98
N MET A 519 3.49 -4.23 13.23
CA MET A 519 2.58 -4.55 14.32
C MET A 519 2.17 -3.28 15.09
N LYS A 520 0.87 -3.02 15.19
CA LYS A 520 0.30 -2.00 16.10
C LYS A 520 -0.25 -2.68 17.35
N LEU A 521 0.60 -3.33 18.13
CA LEU A 521 0.22 -3.88 19.42
C LEU A 521 0.34 -2.77 20.46
N THR A 522 -0.78 -2.10 20.73
CA THR A 522 -1.08 -1.31 21.95
C THR A 522 -0.24 -0.07 22.31
N GLY A 523 0.73 0.36 21.49
CA GLY A 523 1.46 1.62 21.70
C GLY A 523 0.88 2.83 20.96
N LYS A 524 0.98 4.04 21.55
CA LYS A 524 0.84 5.30 20.79
C LYS A 524 1.75 5.23 19.55
N PRO A 525 1.29 5.66 18.36
CA PRO A 525 2.16 5.73 17.19
C PRO A 525 3.40 6.55 17.54
N THR A 526 4.58 5.93 17.45
CA THR A 526 5.82 6.68 17.53
C THR A 526 5.88 7.57 16.29
N ALA A 527 6.22 8.85 16.46
CA ALA A 527 6.39 9.74 15.32
C ALA A 527 7.46 9.15 14.39
N PRO A 528 7.28 9.22 13.06
CA PRO A 528 8.33 8.76 12.14
C PRO A 528 9.63 9.51 12.45
N PRO A 529 10.79 8.85 12.33
CA PRO A 529 12.08 9.44 12.66
C PRO A 529 12.31 10.68 11.78
N VAL A 530 12.84 11.73 12.38
CA VAL A 530 13.19 12.95 11.64
C VAL A 530 14.47 12.67 10.87
N LEU A 531 14.34 12.52 9.55
CA LEU A 531 15.48 12.24 8.68
C LEU A 531 16.22 13.53 8.34
N GLU A 532 17.47 13.64 8.79
CA GLU A 532 18.40 14.62 8.25
C GLU A 532 18.83 14.18 6.85
N THR A 533 18.72 15.08 5.88
CA THR A 533 19.12 14.81 4.49
C THR A 533 20.36 15.59 4.15
N PHE A 534 21.40 14.89 3.69
CA PHE A 534 22.63 15.47 3.16
C PHE A 534 22.73 15.16 1.68
N ALA A 535 23.14 16.16 0.89
CA ALA A 535 23.57 15.98 -0.48
C ALA A 535 25.10 16.14 -0.51
N ALA A 536 25.78 15.30 -1.29
CA ALA A 536 27.22 15.38 -1.51
C ALA A 536 27.63 16.64 -2.28
#